data_AF-A0A0W4ZW72-F1
#
_entry.id   AF-A0A0W4ZW72-F1
#
_cell.length_a   1.000
_cell.length_b   1.000
_cell.length_c   1.000
_cell.angle_alpha   90.00
_cell.angle_beta   90.00
_cell.angle_gamma   90.00
#
_symmetry.space_group_name_H-M   'P 1'
#
loop_
_entity.id
_entity.type
_entity.pdbx_description
1 polymer ?
#
loop_
_entity_poly.entity_id
_entity_poly.type
_entity_poly.pdbx_seq_one_letter_code
_entity_poly.pdbx_strand_id
1 'polypeptide(L)'
;MAYGSAVSVYTDPVRAWGDSYNARNKIVINLFLTDTDANFSRSLGWDLDLTAYGLGIRTHRYALVVQDGIVTYTGLEPDPGAVTVSGAQAVLAAL
;
A
#
# COMPACT_ATOMS: atom_id res chain seq x y z
N MET A 1 -24.24 2.69 17.55
CA MET A 1 -24.74 1.89 16.42
C MET A 1 -23.53 1.24 15.76
N ALA A 2 -23.53 -0.09 15.73
CA ALA A 2 -22.41 -0.90 15.27
C ALA A 2 -22.19 -0.74 13.76
N TYR A 3 -20.94 -0.71 13.31
CA TYR A 3 -20.44 -1.56 12.22
C TYR A 3 -18.94 -1.76 12.42
N GLY A 4 -18.63 -2.73 13.29
CA GLY A 4 -17.42 -3.51 13.11
C GLY A 4 -17.58 -4.34 11.84
N SER A 5 -16.96 -3.88 10.77
CA SER A 5 -16.66 -4.72 9.61
C SER A 5 -15.19 -4.50 9.28
N ALA A 6 -14.32 -5.08 10.10
CA ALA A 6 -12.96 -5.36 9.67
C ALA A 6 -13.08 -6.37 8.52
N VAL A 7 -13.16 -5.87 7.29
CA VAL A 7 -13.01 -6.68 6.09
C VAL A 7 -11.59 -7.23 6.15
N SER A 8 -11.44 -8.44 6.66
CA SER A 8 -10.17 -9.16 6.69
C SER A 8 -10.05 -9.89 5.36
N VAL A 9 -9.52 -9.20 4.34
CA VAL A 9 -9.16 -9.85 3.06
C VAL A 9 -7.91 -10.70 3.29
N TYR A 10 -8.01 -11.98 2.94
CA TYR A 10 -7.04 -13.02 3.27
C TYR A 10 -6.05 -13.22 2.12
N THR A 11 -4.76 -12.91 2.34
CA THR A 11 -3.65 -13.46 1.54
C THR A 11 -2.43 -13.67 2.43
N ASP A 12 -1.91 -14.90 2.47
CA ASP A 12 -0.94 -15.43 3.44
C ASP A 12 0.46 -14.74 3.44
N PRO A 13 1.11 -14.43 2.30
CA PRO A 13 2.51 -13.98 2.31
C PRO A 13 2.71 -12.53 2.80
N VAL A 14 1.82 -11.60 2.44
CA VAL A 14 1.94 -10.19 2.89
C VAL A 14 1.61 -10.07 4.38
N ARG A 15 0.69 -10.90 4.87
CA ARG A 15 0.38 -11.02 6.30
C ARG A 15 1.56 -11.58 7.09
N ALA A 16 2.12 -12.71 6.65
CA ALA A 16 3.30 -13.31 7.29
C ALA A 16 4.49 -12.33 7.32
N TRP A 17 4.66 -11.53 6.26
CA TRP A 17 5.64 -10.46 6.22
C TRP A 17 5.37 -9.40 7.30
N GLY A 18 4.14 -8.88 7.40
CA GLY A 18 3.76 -7.92 8.45
C GLY A 18 3.99 -8.43 9.88
N ASP A 19 3.75 -9.73 10.11
CA ASP A 19 3.97 -10.38 11.41
C ASP A 19 5.44 -10.42 11.80
N SER A 20 6.32 -10.68 10.83
CA SER A 20 7.77 -10.74 11.05
C SER A 20 8.35 -9.43 11.58
N TYR A 21 7.73 -8.27 11.25
CA TYR A 21 8.14 -6.95 11.75
C TYR A 21 7.44 -6.54 13.05
N ASN A 22 6.65 -7.43 13.65
CA ASN A 22 5.78 -7.11 14.78
C ASN A 22 4.89 -5.88 14.50
N ALA A 23 4.54 -5.69 13.22
CA ALA A 23 3.90 -4.46 12.77
C ALA A 23 2.57 -4.25 13.47
N ARG A 24 1.83 -5.33 13.77
CA ARG A 24 0.53 -5.28 14.46
C ARG A 24 0.55 -4.69 15.88
N ASN A 25 1.69 -4.75 16.57
CA ASN A 25 1.81 -4.25 17.94
C ASN A 25 2.42 -2.84 18.03
N LYS A 26 2.94 -2.30 16.92
CA LYS A 26 3.63 -0.99 16.87
C LYS A 26 3.00 0.00 15.89
N ILE A 27 2.31 -0.50 14.87
CA ILE A 27 1.64 0.24 13.82
C ILE A 27 0.22 -0.34 13.74
N VAL A 28 -0.82 0.50 13.83
CA VAL A 28 -2.20 0.03 13.69
C VAL A 28 -2.46 -0.28 12.21
N ILE A 29 -1.93 -1.42 11.73
CA ILE A 29 -2.21 -1.95 10.40
C ILE A 29 -3.46 -2.80 10.51
N ASN A 30 -4.59 -2.25 10.08
CA ASN A 30 -5.89 -2.91 10.15
C ASN A 30 -6.10 -3.91 9.01
N LEU A 31 -5.37 -3.77 7.90
CA LEU A 31 -5.56 -4.59 6.70
C LEU A 31 -4.28 -4.67 5.87
N PHE A 32 -3.97 -5.88 5.39
CA PHE A 32 -3.04 -6.10 4.30
C PHE A 32 -3.85 -6.46 3.05
N LEU A 33 -3.59 -5.76 1.95
CA LEU A 33 -4.26 -5.97 0.67
C LEU A 33 -3.26 -6.55 -0.33
N THR A 34 -3.76 -7.38 -1.24
CA THR A 34 -2.98 -7.96 -2.33
C THR A 34 -3.63 -7.64 -3.67
N ASP A 35 -2.81 -7.19 -4.61
CA ASP A 35 -3.15 -6.90 -6.00
C ASP A 35 -2.39 -7.87 -6.91
N THR A 36 -2.81 -9.15 -6.91
CA THR A 36 -2.03 -10.29 -7.46
C THR A 36 -1.58 -10.07 -8.91
N ASP A 37 -2.46 -9.50 -9.74
CA ASP A 37 -2.19 -9.27 -11.15
C ASP A 37 -1.87 -7.80 -11.45
N ALA A 38 -1.64 -6.96 -10.45
CA ALA A 38 -1.49 -5.51 -10.61
C ALA A 38 -2.71 -4.82 -11.27
N ASN A 39 -3.92 -5.38 -11.15
CA ASN A 39 -5.12 -4.83 -11.80
C ASN A 39 -5.53 -3.47 -11.24
N PHE A 40 -5.44 -3.30 -9.92
CA PHE A 40 -5.69 -2.00 -9.30
C PHE A 40 -4.59 -1.01 -9.68
N SER A 41 -3.34 -1.46 -9.65
CA SER A 41 -2.20 -0.62 -10.02
C SER A 41 -2.28 -0.13 -11.46
N ARG A 42 -2.66 -1.02 -12.40
CA ARG A 42 -2.88 -0.67 -13.82
C ARG A 42 -4.04 0.31 -14.02
N SER A 43 -5.12 0.19 -13.26
CA SER A 43 -6.24 1.13 -13.41
C SER A 43 -5.88 2.56 -13.00
N LEU A 44 -4.86 2.71 -12.15
CA LEU A 44 -4.27 4.00 -11.78
C LEU A 44 -3.12 4.43 -12.71
N GLY A 45 -2.64 3.53 -13.59
CA GLY A 45 -1.41 3.74 -14.37
C GLY A 45 -0.14 3.71 -13.52
N TRP A 46 -0.17 3.03 -12.38
CA TRP A 46 0.91 2.94 -11.38
C TRP A 46 1.54 1.55 -11.34
N ASP A 47 1.40 0.77 -12.40
CA ASP A 47 2.14 -0.46 -12.58
C ASP A 47 3.57 -0.20 -13.07
N LEU A 48 4.49 -1.09 -12.69
CA LEU A 48 5.91 -1.02 -12.97
C LEU A 48 6.39 -2.37 -13.48
N ASP A 49 6.91 -2.43 -14.70
CA ASP A 49 7.48 -3.65 -15.26
C ASP A 49 8.92 -3.86 -14.77
N LEU A 50 9.11 -4.87 -13.91
CA LEU A 50 10.41 -5.31 -13.40
C LEU A 50 10.76 -6.72 -13.90
N THR A 51 10.22 -7.14 -15.05
CA THR A 51 10.48 -8.45 -15.66
C THR A 51 11.98 -8.65 -15.95
N ALA A 52 12.69 -7.60 -16.36
CA ALA A 52 14.14 -7.64 -16.56
C ALA A 52 14.93 -8.00 -15.29
N TYR A 53 14.35 -7.79 -14.11
CA TYR A 53 14.91 -8.14 -12.81
C TYR A 53 14.31 -9.42 -12.21
N GLY A 54 13.51 -10.17 -12.99
CA GLY A 54 12.86 -11.41 -12.54
C GLY A 54 11.70 -11.20 -11.56
N LEU A 55 11.21 -9.96 -11.41
CA LEU A 55 10.15 -9.63 -10.44
C LEU A 55 8.75 -9.56 -11.06
N GLY A 56 8.65 -9.51 -12.39
CA GLY A 56 7.40 -9.32 -13.12
C GLY A 56 6.83 -7.91 -12.98
N ILE A 57 5.54 -7.75 -13.25
CA ILE A 57 4.83 -6.47 -13.08
C ILE A 57 4.50 -6.26 -11.61
N ARG A 58 4.82 -5.07 -11.10
CA ARG A 58 4.62 -4.65 -9.72
C ARG A 58 3.84 -3.34 -9.66
N THR A 59 3.51 -2.93 -8.45
CA THR A 59 2.99 -1.58 -8.19
C THR A 59 4.14 -0.64 -7.88
N HIS A 60 4.06 0.62 -8.33
CA HIS A 60 4.96 1.68 -7.88
C HIS A 60 4.84 1.88 -6.36
N ARG A 61 5.87 2.46 -5.75
CA ARG A 61 5.79 2.87 -4.34
C ARG A 61 4.94 4.13 -4.23
N TYR A 62 3.91 4.09 -3.40
CA TYR A 62 3.09 5.25 -3.11
C TYR A 62 2.49 5.22 -1.70
N ALA A 63 1.94 6.36 -1.27
CA ALA A 63 1.01 6.47 -0.15
C ALA A 63 -0.29 7.16 -0.59
N LEU A 64 -1.41 6.73 -0.03
CA LEU A 64 -2.72 7.35 -0.22
C LEU A 64 -3.31 7.71 1.14
N VAL A 65 -3.91 8.89 1.26
CA VAL A 65 -4.87 9.20 2.33
C VAL A 65 -6.25 9.24 1.70
N VAL A 66 -7.18 8.47 2.28
CA VAL A 66 -8.56 8.36 1.81
C VAL A 66 -9.48 8.70 2.95
N GLN A 67 -10.34 9.70 2.76
CA GLN A 67 -11.35 10.15 3.70
C GLN A 67 -12.72 9.99 3.05
N ASP A 68 -13.61 9.21 3.67
CA ASP A 68 -14.97 8.93 3.17
C ASP A 68 -15.03 8.48 1.70
N GLY A 69 -14.05 7.65 1.30
CA GLY A 69 -13.94 7.13 -0.07
C GLY A 69 -13.35 8.11 -1.07
N ILE A 70 -12.95 9.31 -0.64
CA ILE A 70 -12.30 10.33 -1.47
C ILE A 70 -10.81 10.34 -1.16
N VAL A 71 -9.98 10.30 -2.19
CA VAL A 71 -8.52 10.44 -2.04
C VAL A 71 -8.18 11.90 -1.76
N THR A 72 -7.58 12.18 -0.61
CA THR A 72 -7.18 13.54 -0.18
C THR A 72 -5.67 13.77 -0.30
N TYR A 73 -4.88 12.70 -0.41
CA TYR A 73 -3.44 12.75 -0.63
C TYR A 73 -2.98 11.62 -1.56
N THR A 74 -2.10 11.96 -2.50
CA THR A 74 -1.41 11.02 -3.39
C THR A 74 0.09 11.27 -3.36
N GLY A 75 0.83 10.37 -2.70
CA GLY A 75 2.29 10.41 -2.63
C GLY A 75 2.91 9.33 -3.49
N LEU A 76 2.81 9.42 -4.81
CA LEU A 76 3.49 8.52 -5.75
C LEU A 76 4.96 8.91 -5.88
N GLU A 77 5.86 7.97 -5.64
CA GLU A 77 7.30 8.25 -5.77
C GLU A 77 7.69 8.45 -7.25
N PRO A 78 8.50 9.48 -7.56
CA PRO A 78 9.02 9.69 -8.90
C PRO A 78 10.02 8.60 -9.31
N ASP A 79 10.74 8.05 -8.31
CA ASP A 79 11.77 7.04 -8.51
C ASP A 79 11.46 5.76 -7.70
N PRO A 80 11.54 4.55 -8.30
CA PRO A 80 11.20 3.29 -7.62
C PRO A 80 12.06 2.97 -6.38
N GLY A 81 13.26 3.57 -6.29
CA GLY A 81 14.19 3.40 -5.17
C GLY A 81 14.07 4.46 -4.07
N ALA A 82 13.25 5.50 -4.28
CA ALA A 82 13.10 6.60 -3.33
C ALA A 82 12.03 6.30 -2.27
N VAL A 83 12.17 6.97 -1.12
CA VAL A 83 11.13 7.09 -0.10
C VAL A 83 11.12 8.54 0.34
N THR A 84 10.25 9.33 -0.29
CA THR A 84 10.11 10.77 -0.08
C THR A 84 8.65 11.09 0.26
N VAL A 85 7.80 11.26 -0.75
CA VAL A 85 6.37 11.58 -0.64
C VAL A 85 5.57 10.42 -0.05
N SER A 86 5.98 9.17 -0.23
CA SER A 86 5.35 8.02 0.41
C SER A 86 5.81 7.79 1.85
N GLY A 87 6.73 8.62 2.36
CA GLY A 87 7.31 8.47 3.70
C GLY A 87 6.33 8.87 4.81
N ALA A 88 6.47 8.27 5.99
CA ALA A 88 5.57 8.51 7.13
C ALA A 88 5.47 9.98 7.52
N GLN A 89 6.58 10.72 7.49
CA GLN A 89 6.62 12.16 7.79
C GLN A 89 5.87 12.99 6.74
N ALA A 90 6.03 12.67 5.46
CA ALA A 90 5.34 13.37 4.37
C ALA A 90 3.83 13.13 4.43
N VAL A 91 3.41 11.89 4.72
CA VAL A 91 2.00 11.55 4.90
C VAL A 91 1.42 12.24 6.14
N LEU A 92 2.13 12.23 7.28
CA LEU A 92 1.67 12.89 8.50
C LEU A 92 1.48 14.41 8.32
N ALA A 93 2.33 15.05 7.51
CA ALA A 93 2.18 16.46 7.18
C ALA A 93 0.97 16.77 6.27
N ALA A 94 0.37 15.74 5.65
CA ALA A 94 -0.78 15.86 4.75
C ALA A 94 -2.11 15.42 5.37
N LEU A 95 -2.12 14.97 6.64
CA LEU A 95 -3.32 14.66 7.41
C LEU A 95 -3.94 15.92 8.01
#